data_AF-X1CIL2-F1
#
_entry.id   AF-X1CIL2-F1
#
_cell.length_a   1.000
_cell.length_b   1.000
_cell.length_c   1.000
_cell.angle_alpha   90.00
_cell.angle_beta   90.00
_cell.angle_gamma   90.00
#
_symmetry.space_group_name_H-M   'P 1'
#
loop_
_entity.id
_entity.type
_entity.pdbx_description
1 polymer ?
#
loop_
_entity_poly.entity_id
_entity_poly.type
_entity_poly.pdbx_seq_one_letter_code
_entity_poly.pdbx_strand_id
1 'polypeptide(L)'
;MILGFLVILFDRVTKWYALTAFKQEVVVNKFLSFQLTFNRGISWGMFYYRDPLVFMGITLLIMAVTAGLIYYSVKRYQEGKSIVGETLVIAGALSNCYDRFVYQGVIDF
;
A
#
# COMPACT_ATOMS: atom_id res chain seq x y z
N MET A 1 -7.16 -14.02 -8.36
CA MET A 1 -8.23 -13.12 -7.86
C MET A 1 -8.46 -13.27 -6.36
N ILE A 2 -8.78 -14.46 -5.83
CA ILE A 2 -8.98 -14.69 -4.38
C ILE A 2 -7.77 -14.24 -3.55
N LEU A 3 -6.55 -14.62 -3.96
CA LEU A 3 -5.33 -14.23 -3.27
C LEU A 3 -5.19 -12.70 -3.12
N GLY A 4 -5.40 -11.94 -4.20
CA GLY A 4 -5.28 -10.48 -4.16
C GLY A 4 -6.32 -9.85 -3.23
N PHE A 5 -7.55 -10.37 -3.23
CA PHE A 5 -8.58 -9.94 -2.28
C PHE A 5 -8.19 -10.22 -0.83
N LEU A 6 -7.66 -11.41 -0.53
CA LEU A 6 -7.21 -11.76 0.82
C LEU A 6 -6.07 -10.85 1.30
N VAL A 7 -5.12 -10.53 0.43
CA VAL A 7 -4.02 -9.60 0.75
C VAL A 7 -4.55 -8.21 1.06
N ILE A 8 -5.45 -7.67 0.22
CA ILE A 8 -6.08 -6.37 0.46
C ILE A 8 -6.86 -6.39 1.77
N LEU A 9 -7.70 -7.41 1.99
CA LEU A 9 -8.51 -7.53 3.21
C LEU A 9 -7.62 -7.60 4.45
N PHE A 10 -6.55 -8.40 4.41
CA PHE A 10 -5.59 -8.50 5.51
C PHE A 10 -4.96 -7.14 5.82
N ASP A 11 -4.46 -6.43 4.81
CA ASP A 11 -3.88 -5.09 4.96
C ASP A 11 -4.89 -4.06 5.51
N ARG A 12 -6.16 -4.10 5.04
CA ARG A 12 -7.22 -3.22 5.55
C ARG A 12 -7.52 -3.48 7.02
N VAL A 13 -7.63 -4.74 7.42
CA VAL A 13 -7.93 -5.15 8.80
C VAL A 13 -6.78 -4.76 9.74
N THR A 14 -5.53 -5.01 9.35
CA THR A 14 -4.37 -4.69 10.19
C THR A 14 -4.18 -3.18 10.33
N LYS A 15 -4.37 -2.39 9.26
CA LYS A 15 -4.34 -0.92 9.34
C LYS A 15 -5.47 -0.35 10.18
N TRP A 16 -6.69 -0.89 10.05
CA TRP A 16 -7.80 -0.49 10.91
C TRP A 16 -7.53 -0.81 12.39
N TYR A 17 -6.95 -1.97 12.68
CA TYR A 17 -6.51 -2.32 14.03
C TYR A 17 -5.44 -1.35 14.53
N ALA A 18 -4.41 -1.04 13.73
CA ALA A 18 -3.38 -0.08 14.11
C ALA A 18 -3.95 1.32 14.41
N LEU A 19 -4.86 1.83 13.58
CA LEU A 19 -5.54 3.12 13.78
C LEU A 19 -6.32 3.19 15.11
N THR A 20 -6.85 2.06 15.57
CA THR A 20 -7.69 2.01 16.77
C THR A 20 -6.90 1.65 18.04
N ALA A 21 -5.88 0.81 17.91
CA ALA A 21 -5.09 0.27 19.03
C ALA A 21 -3.83 1.09 19.36
N PHE A 22 -3.13 1.64 18.35
CA PHE A 22 -1.81 2.24 18.53
C PHE A 22 -1.86 3.76 18.68
N LYS A 23 -2.40 4.22 19.82
CA LYS A 23 -2.38 5.66 20.20
C LYS A 23 -0.98 6.17 20.59
N GLN A 24 -0.13 5.25 21.01
CA GLN A 24 1.27 5.47 21.39
C GLN A 24 2.07 4.24 20.94
N GLU A 25 3.40 4.34 20.97
CA GLU A 25 4.28 3.23 20.63
C GLU A 25 3.99 2.01 21.53
N VAL A 26 3.83 0.85 20.90
CA VAL A 26 3.65 -0.44 21.57
C VAL A 26 4.93 -1.24 21.43
N VAL A 27 5.75 -1.25 22.48
CA VAL A 27 7.01 -2.00 22.50
C VAL A 27 6.72 -3.46 22.83
N VAL A 28 7.01 -4.37 21.90
CA VAL A 28 6.88 -5.83 22.12
C VAL A 28 8.15 -6.38 22.74
N ASN A 29 9.32 -5.99 22.22
CA ASN A 29 10.64 -6.32 22.74
C ASN A 29 11.71 -5.37 22.16
N LYS A 30 12.99 -5.60 22.46
CA LYS A 30 14.12 -4.76 22.01
C LYS A 30 14.35 -4.68 20.49
N PHE A 31 13.68 -5.53 19.70
CA PHE A 31 13.79 -5.59 18.24
C PHE A 31 12.51 -5.18 17.52
N LEU A 32 11.37 -5.14 18.21
CA LEU A 32 10.07 -4.88 17.60
C LEU A 32 9.22 -3.98 18.50
N SER A 33 8.86 -2.83 17.95
CA SER A 33 7.79 -1.97 18.42
C SER A 33 6.86 -1.62 17.28
N PHE A 34 5.61 -1.31 17.61
CA PHE A 34 4.61 -0.84 16.66
C PHE A 34 4.31 0.64 16.91
N GLN A 35 4.35 1.44 15.86
CA GLN A 35 4.11 2.88 15.95
C GLN A 35 3.33 3.37 14.73
N LEU A 36 2.09 3.79 14.98
CA LEU A 36 1.24 4.37 13.96
C LEU A 36 1.89 5.62 13.33
N THR A 37 2.09 5.57 12.02
CA THR A 37 2.71 6.62 11.21
C THR A 37 1.92 6.82 9.92
N PHE A 38 1.82 8.07 9.45
CA PHE A 38 1.21 8.39 8.15
C PHE A 38 2.29 8.80 7.16
N ASN A 39 2.64 7.90 6.26
CA ASN A 39 3.66 8.15 5.25
C ASN A 39 3.06 8.85 4.02
N ARG A 40 3.43 10.13 3.84
CA ARG A 40 3.02 10.92 2.67
C ARG A 40 4.00 10.81 1.50
N GLY A 41 5.17 10.22 1.70
CA GLY A 41 6.16 9.95 0.64
C GLY A 41 6.00 8.56 0.04
N ILE A 42 7.06 8.06 -0.59
CA ILE A 42 7.21 6.66 -1.00
C ILE A 42 8.08 5.95 0.06
N SER A 43 8.81 4.89 -0.30
CA SER A 43 9.76 4.21 0.60
C SER A 43 10.76 5.20 1.21
N TRP A 44 11.11 5.01 2.48
CA TRP A 44 12.05 5.85 3.24
C TRP A 44 11.66 7.33 3.34
N GLY A 45 10.38 7.68 3.12
CA GLY A 45 9.95 9.07 3.08
C GLY A 45 10.48 9.84 1.86
N MET A 46 11.00 9.15 0.84
CA MET A 46 11.42 9.79 -0.40
C MET A 46 10.24 10.51 -1.05
N PHE A 47 10.52 11.67 -1.63
CA PHE A 47 9.50 12.55 -2.22
C PHE A 47 8.40 12.94 -1.22
N TYR A 48 8.71 13.01 0.07
CA TYR A 48 7.84 13.65 1.04
C TYR A 48 7.85 15.16 0.78
N TYR A 49 6.75 15.66 0.20
CA TYR A 49 6.52 17.07 0.01
C TYR A 49 5.25 17.48 0.75
N ARG A 50 5.32 18.62 1.44
CA ARG A 50 4.12 19.25 2.01
C ARG A 50 3.19 19.78 0.92
N ASP A 51 3.70 19.95 -0.30
CA ASP A 51 2.94 20.42 -1.45
C ASP A 51 1.93 19.35 -1.91
N PRO A 52 0.61 19.62 -1.83
CA PRO A 52 -0.43 18.71 -2.28
C PRO A 52 -0.32 18.33 -3.77
N LEU A 53 0.21 19.21 -4.63
CA LEU A 53 0.37 18.94 -6.05
C LEU A 53 1.40 17.84 -6.29
N VAL A 54 2.51 17.86 -5.55
CA VAL A 54 3.54 16.84 -5.67
C VAL A 54 3.05 15.49 -5.13
N PHE A 55 2.35 15.49 -4.00
CA PHE A 55 1.70 14.30 -3.46
C PHE A 55 0.72 13.67 -4.45
N MET A 56 -0.11 14.49 -5.09
CA MET A 56 -1.06 14.04 -6.11
C MET A 56 -0.33 13.50 -7.35
N GLY A 57 0.73 14.18 -7.80
CA GLY A 57 1.55 13.73 -8.92
C GLY A 57 2.16 12.34 -8.69
N ILE A 58 2.71 12.10 -7.50
CA ILE A 58 3.24 10.79 -7.10
C ILE A 58 2.13 9.73 -7.04
N THR A 59 0.98 10.09 -6.48
CA THR A 59 -0.18 9.17 -6.38
C THR A 59 -0.68 8.77 -7.76
N LEU A 60 -0.79 9.72 -8.70
CA LEU A 60 -1.14 9.45 -10.09
C LEU A 60 -0.10 8.57 -10.79
N LEU A 61 1.19 8.80 -10.55
CA LEU A 61 2.27 7.97 -11.09
C LEU A 61 2.17 6.51 -10.58
N ILE A 62 1.96 6.32 -9.27
CA ILE A 62 1.79 4.98 -8.69
C ILE A 62 0.57 4.28 -9.29
N MET A 63 -0.55 4.98 -9.46
CA MET A 63 -1.74 4.42 -10.10
C MET A 63 -1.49 4.04 -11.57
N ALA A 64 -0.78 4.88 -12.33
CA ALA A 64 -0.44 4.60 -13.72
C ALA A 64 0.45 3.35 -13.84
N VAL A 65 1.47 3.22 -13.00
CA VAL A 65 2.34 2.03 -12.94
C VAL A 65 1.53 0.80 -12.54
N THR A 66 0.65 0.92 -11.54
CA THR A 66 -0.21 -0.18 -11.08
C THR A 66 -1.16 -0.64 -12.19
N ALA A 67 -1.78 0.29 -12.92
CA ALA A 67 -2.64 -0.02 -14.07
C ALA A 67 -1.86 -0.71 -15.20
N GLY A 68 -0.64 -0.25 -15.49
CA GLY A 68 0.25 -0.91 -16.45
C GLY A 68 0.61 -2.34 -16.03
N LEU A 69 0.89 -2.56 -14.75
CA LEU A 69 1.19 -3.89 -14.21
C LEU A 69 -0.04 -4.81 -14.24
N ILE A 70 -1.24 -4.30 -13.96
CA ILE A 70 -2.50 -5.04 -14.12
C ILE A 70 -2.67 -5.48 -15.57
N TYR A 71 -2.53 -4.55 -16.52
CA TYR A 71 -2.66 -4.86 -17.94
C TYR A 71 -1.66 -5.95 -18.39
N TYR A 72 -0.40 -5.82 -17.99
CA TYR A 72 0.64 -6.81 -18.25
C TYR A 72 0.31 -8.18 -17.65
N SER A 73 -0.13 -8.19 -16.38
CA SER A 73 -0.49 -9.41 -15.66
C SER A 73 -1.67 -10.13 -16.32
N VAL A 74 -2.69 -9.41 -16.78
CA VAL A 74 -3.83 -9.99 -17.52
C VAL A 74 -3.37 -10.69 -18.79
N LYS A 75 -2.48 -10.07 -19.58
CA LYS A 75 -1.92 -10.72 -20.77
C LYS A 75 -1.16 -12.00 -20.44
N ARG A 76 -0.30 -11.94 -19.43
CA ARG A 76 0.45 -13.13 -18.98
C ARG A 76 -0.46 -14.26 -18.52
N TYR A 77 -1.52 -13.93 -17.81
CA TYR A 77 -2.50 -14.92 -17.35
C TYR A 77 -3.22 -15.58 -18.53
N GLN A 78 -3.58 -14.81 -19.56
CA GLN A 78 -4.16 -15.34 -20.80
C GLN A 78 -3.20 -16.27 -21.56
N GLU A 79 -1.89 -16.04 -21.46
CA GLU A 79 -0.84 -16.93 -21.98
C GLU A 79 -0.60 -18.17 -21.11
N GLY A 80 -1.40 -18.40 -20.06
CA GLY A 80 -1.27 -19.54 -19.14
C GLY A 80 -0.09 -19.42 -18.17
N LYS A 81 0.54 -18.24 -18.05
CA LYS A 81 1.65 -18.02 -17.11
C LYS A 81 1.11 -17.73 -15.71
N SER A 82 1.85 -18.18 -14.70
CA SER A 82 1.58 -17.79 -13.32
C SER A 82 1.76 -16.28 -13.14
N ILE A 83 0.83 -15.68 -12.40
CA ILE A 83 0.80 -14.24 -12.08
C ILE A 83 0.76 -13.98 -10.56
N VAL A 84 1.19 -14.96 -9.76
CA VAL A 84 1.11 -14.88 -8.30
C VAL A 84 1.92 -13.69 -7.78
N GLY A 85 3.13 -13.48 -8.27
CA GLY A 85 3.99 -12.35 -7.87
C GLY A 85 3.35 -11.01 -8.21
N GLU A 86 2.88 -10.85 -9.45
CA GLU A 86 2.17 -9.66 -9.91
C GLU A 86 0.92 -9.40 -9.07
N THR A 87 0.17 -10.44 -8.72
CA THR A 87 -1.03 -10.34 -7.86
C THR A 87 -0.68 -9.77 -6.48
N LEU A 88 0.40 -10.22 -5.85
CA LEU A 88 0.84 -9.72 -4.55
C LEU A 88 1.23 -8.23 -4.61
N VAL A 89 2.00 -7.85 -5.63
CA VAL A 89 2.43 -6.45 -5.83
C VAL A 89 1.23 -5.55 -6.13
N ILE A 90 0.34 -5.95 -7.04
CA ILE A 90 -0.85 -5.19 -7.40
C ILE A 90 -1.77 -5.02 -6.17
N ALA A 91 -1.98 -6.09 -5.40
CA ALA A 91 -2.83 -6.04 -4.20
C ALA A 91 -2.30 -5.03 -3.17
N GLY A 92 -0.99 -5.07 -2.88
CA GLY A 92 -0.36 -4.10 -1.98
C GLY A 92 -0.45 -2.66 -2.52
N ALA A 93 -0.19 -2.46 -3.82
CA ALA A 93 -0.29 -1.15 -4.45
C ALA A 93 -1.71 -0.57 -4.39
N LEU A 94 -2.73 -1.36 -4.70
CA LEU A 94 -4.14 -0.93 -4.64
C LEU A 94 -4.56 -0.57 -3.22
N SER A 95 -4.15 -1.37 -2.22
CA SER A 95 -4.44 -1.08 -0.81
C SER A 95 -3.80 0.24 -0.35
N ASN A 96 -2.54 0.51 -0.74
CA ASN A 96 -1.86 1.76 -0.43
C ASN A 96 -2.44 2.97 -1.22
N CYS A 97 -2.91 2.75 -2.46
CA CYS A 97 -3.61 3.79 -3.21
C CYS A 97 -4.90 4.21 -2.50
N TYR A 98 -5.67 3.26 -1.96
CA TYR A 98 -6.85 3.58 -1.14
C TYR A 98 -6.48 4.49 0.03
N ASP A 99 -5.38 4.20 0.74
CA ASP A 99 -4.94 5.04 1.85
C ASP A 99 -4.63 6.46 1.42
N ARG A 100 -3.92 6.63 0.30
CA ARG A 100 -3.55 7.95 -0.22
C ARG A 100 -4.77 8.82 -0.49
N PHE A 101 -5.87 8.24 -0.98
CA PHE A 101 -7.10 8.97 -1.23
C PHE A 101 -7.87 9.31 0.05
N VAL A 102 -7.98 8.34 0.97
CA VAL A 102 -8.83 8.47 2.17
C VAL A 102 -8.13 9.20 3.31
N TYR A 103 -6.85 8.91 3.54
CA TYR A 103 -6.08 9.41 4.69
C TYR A 103 -5.00 10.43 4.32
N GLN A 104 -4.87 10.81 3.04
CA GLN A 104 -3.83 11.74 2.56
C GLN A 104 -2.41 11.29 2.93
N GLY A 105 -2.20 9.98 2.92
CA GLY A 105 -0.96 9.29 3.30
C GLY A 105 -1.22 7.78 3.44
N VAL A 106 -0.16 6.98 3.47
CA VAL A 106 -0.25 5.54 3.74
C VAL A 106 -0.14 5.29 5.23
N ILE A 107 -0.98 4.40 5.76
CA ILE A 107 -0.94 4.00 7.17
C ILE A 107 0.18 2.97 7.34
N ASP A 108 1.21 3.30 8.09
CA ASP A 108 2.32 2.41 8.46
C ASP A 108 2.28 2.21 10.00
N PHE A 109 2.74 1.05 10.50
CA PHE A 109 2.76 0.73 11.93
C PHE A 109 3.82 -0.30 12.32
#